data_AF-A0A7W1T8I3-F1
#
_entry.id   AF-A0A7W1T8I3-F1
#
_cell.length_a   1.000
_cell.length_b   1.000
_cell.length_c   1.000
_cell.angle_alpha   90.00
_cell.angle_beta   90.00
_cell.angle_gamma   90.00
#
_symmetry.space_group_name_H-M   'P 1'
#
loop_
_entity.id
_entity.type
_entity.pdbx_description
1 polymer ?
#
loop_
_entity_poly.entity_id
_entity_poly.type
_entity_poly.pdbx_seq_one_letter_code
_entity_poly.pdbx_strand_id
1 'polypeptide(L)' 'MSEVRKSISNRFAKIEGHVKSIKKMTDEERSYEDIMLQVAAVKKALQSAEKVIFSEQMKEMVESGVYDQKRVDSFIK' A
#
# COMPACT_ATOMS: atom_id res chain seq x y z
N MET A 1 7.51 8.95 16.31
CA MET A 1 6.98 8.03 15.29
C MET A 1 8.06 6.97 15.05
N SER A 2 7.75 5.67 15.02
CA SER A 2 8.80 4.66 14.71
C SER A 2 9.29 4.81 13.27
N GLU A 3 10.53 4.41 12.98
CA GLU A 3 11.09 4.45 11.62
C GLU A 3 10.23 3.68 10.61
N VAL A 4 9.63 2.56 11.04
CA VAL A 4 8.69 1.78 10.23
C VAL A 4 7.42 2.59 9.90
N ARG A 5 6.80 3.24 10.90
CA ARG A 5 5.62 4.10 10.68
C ARG A 5 5.94 5.29 9.77
N LYS A 6 7.12 5.90 9.92
CA LYS A 6 7.58 6.98 9.04
C LYS A 6 7.77 6.49 7.59
N SER A 7 8.36 5.32 7.40
CA SER A 7 8.52 4.68 6.09
C SER A 7 7.16 4.39 5.43
N ILE A 8 6.20 3.84 6.18
CA ILE A 8 4.83 3.61 5.71
C ILE A 8 4.15 4.93 5.33
N SER A 9 4.23 5.95 6.19
CA SER A 9 3.69 7.28 5.91
C SER A 9 4.26 7.87 4.61
N ASN A 10 5.56 7.76 4.39
CA ASN A 10 6.21 8.23 3.17
C ASN A 10 5.75 7.47 1.92
N ARG A 11 5.46 6.16 2.04
CA ARG A 11 4.87 5.37 0.94
C ARG A 11 3.46 5.85 0.61
N PHE A 12 2.64 6.12 1.61
CA PHE A 12 1.29 6.65 1.39
C PHE A 12 1.31 8.05 0.77
N ALA A 13 2.22 8.93 1.19
CA ALA A 13 2.38 10.25 0.56
C ALA A 13 2.72 10.13 -0.95
N LYS A 14 3.57 9.17 -1.33
CA LYS A 14 3.86 8.89 -2.76
C LYS A 14 2.64 8.36 -3.51
N ILE A 15 1.89 7.45 -2.89
CA ILE A 15 0.65 6.88 -3.47
C ILE A 15 -0.39 7.99 -3.68
N GLU A 16 -0.57 8.88 -2.71
CA GLU A 16 -1.47 10.04 -2.81
C GLU A 16 -1.07 10.93 -3.99
N GLY A 17 0.22 11.24 -4.14
CA GLY A 17 0.74 11.99 -5.29
C GLY A 17 0.47 11.30 -6.63
N HIS A 18 0.64 9.98 -6.71
CA HIS A 18 0.29 9.20 -7.90
C HIS A 18 -1.21 9.27 -8.22
N VAL A 19 -2.09 9.11 -7.23
CA VAL A 19 -3.54 9.20 -7.43
C VAL A 19 -3.93 10.59 -7.92
N LYS A 20 -3.33 11.66 -7.39
CA LYS A 20 -3.50 13.04 -7.91
C LYS A 20 -3.08 13.15 -9.39
N SER A 21 -1.98 12.53 -9.77
CA SER A 21 -1.53 12.48 -11.17
C SER A 21 -2.52 11.73 -12.07
N ILE A 22 -3.07 10.60 -11.62
CA ILE A 22 -4.08 9.85 -12.38
C ILE A 22 -5.33 10.69 -12.59
N LYS A 23 -5.81 11.37 -11.53
CA LYS A 23 -6.93 12.31 -11.66
C LYS A 23 -6.66 13.36 -12.74
N LYS A 24 -5.47 13.98 -12.72
CA LYS A 24 -5.07 14.96 -13.73
C LYS A 24 -5.06 14.35 -15.14
N MET A 25 -4.56 13.12 -15.31
CA MET A 25 -4.61 12.42 -16.61
C MET A 25 -6.04 12.23 -17.09
N THR A 26 -6.98 11.93 -16.20
CA THR A 26 -8.40 11.84 -16.53
C THR A 26 -8.97 13.19 -16.95
N ASP A 27 -8.66 14.26 -16.21
CA ASP A 27 -9.12 15.63 -16.51
C ASP A 27 -8.52 16.15 -17.84
N GLU A 28 -7.35 15.63 -18.24
CA GLU A 28 -6.67 15.91 -19.52
C GLU A 28 -7.12 14.98 -20.68
N GLU A 29 -8.17 14.18 -20.48
CA GLU A 29 -8.72 13.25 -21.48
C GLU A 29 -7.67 12.28 -22.07
N ARG A 30 -6.70 11.84 -21.25
CA ARG A 30 -5.73 10.81 -21.64
C ARG A 30 -6.44 9.48 -21.92
N SER A 31 -5.80 8.62 -22.71
CA SER A 31 -6.37 7.32 -23.08
C SER A 31 -6.69 6.46 -21.85
N TYR A 32 -7.76 5.67 -21.95
CA TYR A 32 -8.13 4.77 -20.87
C TYR A 32 -7.05 3.70 -20.62
N GLU A 33 -6.30 3.29 -21.66
CA GLU A 33 -5.17 2.38 -21.53
C GLU A 33 -4.05 2.97 -20.65
N ASP A 34 -3.69 4.25 -20.86
CA ASP A 34 -2.68 4.94 -20.05
C ASP A 34 -3.15 5.08 -18.59
N ILE A 35 -4.41 5.47 -18.39
CA ILE A 35 -5.01 5.59 -17.06
C ILE A 35 -4.99 4.23 -16.35
N MET A 36 -5.39 3.16 -17.03
CA MET A 36 -5.41 1.80 -16.47
C MET A 36 -4.01 1.31 -16.10
N LEU A 37 -2.99 1.65 -16.89
CA LEU A 37 -1.60 1.34 -16.56
C LEU A 37 -1.16 2.01 -15.25
N GLN A 38 -1.50 3.29 -15.07
CA GLN A 38 -1.15 4.03 -13.84
C GLN A 38 -1.95 3.54 -12.63
N VAL A 39 -3.23 3.19 -12.80
CA VAL A 39 -4.04 2.56 -11.75
C VAL A 39 -3.39 1.24 -11.31
N ALA A 40 -2.90 0.42 -12.25
CA ALA A 40 -2.17 -0.81 -11.93
C ALA A 40 -0.87 -0.53 -11.14
N ALA A 41 -0.16 0.56 -11.46
CA ALA A 41 1.01 0.99 -10.70
C ALA A 41 0.67 1.38 -9.25
N VAL A 42 -0.44 2.11 -9.04
CA VAL A 42 -0.93 2.44 -7.68
C VAL A 42 -1.32 1.19 -6.90
N LYS A 43 -2.01 0.24 -7.54
CA LYS A 43 -2.35 -1.06 -6.90
C LYS A 43 -1.09 -1.78 -6.41
N LYS A 44 -0.05 -1.87 -7.23
CA LYS A 44 1.24 -2.48 -6.83
C LYS A 44 1.91 -1.73 -5.68
N ALA A 45 1.85 -0.40 -5.69
CA ALA A 45 2.41 0.42 -4.60
C ALA A 45 1.67 0.19 -3.27
N LEU A 46 0.33 0.09 -3.32
CA LEU A 46 -0.49 -0.24 -2.15
C LEU A 46 -0.17 -1.63 -1.60
N GLN A 47 -0.11 -2.66 -2.45
CA GLN A 47 0.31 -4.01 -2.05
C GLN A 47 1.71 -4.03 -1.41
N SER A 48 2.62 -3.17 -1.88
CA SER A 48 3.95 -3.04 -1.27
C SER A 48 3.90 -2.41 0.12
N ALA A 49 3.04 -1.42 0.35
CA ALA A 49 2.84 -0.82 1.68
C ALA A 49 2.17 -1.81 2.65
N GLU A 50 1.16 -2.54 2.16
CA GLU A 50 0.48 -3.60 2.91
C GLU A 50 1.44 -4.68 3.41
N LYS A 51 2.33 -5.18 2.53
CA LYS A 51 3.39 -6.14 2.88
C LYS A 51 4.26 -5.67 4.05
N VAL A 52 4.64 -4.39 4.07
CA VAL A 52 5.47 -3.81 5.14
C VAL A 52 4.68 -3.77 6.46
N ILE A 53 3.41 -3.37 6.41
CA ILE A 53 2.54 -3.33 7.59
C ILE A 53 2.36 -4.74 8.16
N PHE A 54 2.01 -5.70 7.31
CA PHE A 54 1.83 -7.09 7.71
C PHE A 54 3.10 -7.68 8.32
N SER A 55 4.26 -7.40 7.73
CA SER A 55 5.55 -7.85 8.26
C SER A 55 5.81 -7.32 9.67
N GLU A 56 5.39 -6.09 9.97
CA GLU A 56 5.53 -5.51 11.31
C GLU A 56 4.54 -6.12 12.31
N GLN A 57 3.30 -6.36 11.90
CA GLN A 57 2.31 -7.06 12.72
C GLN A 57 2.75 -8.50 13.05
N MET A 58 3.41 -9.19 12.11
CA MET A 58 3.99 -10.51 12.34
C MET A 58 5.08 -10.49 13.39
N LYS A 59 5.96 -9.48 13.39
CA LYS A 59 6.97 -9.33 14.45
C LYS A 59 6.33 -9.09 15.80
N GLU A 60 5.32 -8.21 15.87
CA GLU A 60 4.57 -7.94 17.10
C GLU A 60 3.91 -9.22 17.67
N MET A 61 3.34 -10.06 16.81
CA MET A 61 2.78 -11.37 17.21
C MET A 61 3.85 -12.31 17.79
N VAL A 62 5.03 -12.36 17.16
CA VAL A 62 6.16 -13.19 17.65
C VAL A 62 6.68 -12.67 18.98
N GLU A 63 6.87 -11.35 19.12
CA GLU A 63 7.37 -10.70 20.34
C GLU A 63 6.38 -10.82 21.51
N SER A 64 5.08 -10.73 21.23
CA SER A 64 4.03 -10.86 22.25
C SER A 64 3.69 -12.31 22.60
N GLY A 65 4.11 -13.28 21.78
CA GLY A 65 3.71 -14.68 21.91
C GLY A 65 2.22 -14.93 21.60
N VAL A 66 1.52 -13.95 21.02
CA VAL A 66 0.09 -14.04 20.68
C VAL A 66 -0.06 -14.14 19.18
N TYR A 67 -0.59 -15.28 18.72
CA TYR A 67 -0.82 -15.53 17.31
C TYR A 67 -2.29 -15.24 16.90
N ASP A 68 -2.47 -14.41 15.86
CA ASP A 68 -3.78 -14.03 15.32
C ASP A 68 -3.98 -14.65 13.92
N GLN A 69 -4.53 -15.87 13.88
CA GLN A 69 -4.79 -16.60 12.63
C GLN A 69 -5.67 -15.79 11.67
N LYS A 70 -6.69 -15.09 12.16
CA LYS A 70 -7.61 -14.32 11.29
C LYS A 70 -6.87 -13.21 10.54
N ARG A 71 -5.95 -12.54 11.23
CA ARG A 71 -5.11 -11.50 10.62
C ARG A 71 -4.16 -12.08 9.59
N VAL A 72 -3.56 -13.24 9.85
CA VAL A 72 -2.69 -13.94 8.88
C VAL A 72 -3.49 -14.37 7.65
N ASP A 73 -4.65 -15.00 7.84
CA ASP A 73 -5.51 -15.46 6.73
C ASP A 73 -6.00 -14.31 5.85
N SER A 74 -6.21 -13.12 6.43
CA SER A 74 -6.66 -11.95 5.69
C SER A 74 -5.66 -11.46 4.64
N PHE A 75 -4.38 -11.80 4.80
CA PHE A 75 -3.30 -11.38 3.90
C PHE A 75 -2.96 -12.42 2.82
N ILE A 76 -3.36 -13.68 3.01
CA ILE A 76 -3.06 -14.79 2.10
C ILE A 76 -4.11 -14.93 0.99
N LYS A 77 -5.32 -14.35 1.18
CA LYS A 77 -6.39 -14.32 0.18
C LYS A 77 -6.17 -13.25 -0.89
#